data_AF-A0A0S4IU84-F1
#
_entry.id   AF-A0A0S4IU84-F1
#
_cell.length_a   1.000
_cell.length_b   1.000
_cell.length_c   1.000
_cell.angle_alpha   90.00
_cell.angle_beta   90.00
_cell.angle_gamma   90.00
#
_symmetry.space_group_name_H-M   'P 1'
#
loop_
_entity.id
_entity.type
_entity.pdbx_description
1 polymer ?
#
loop_
_entity_poly.entity_id
_entity_poly.type
_entity_poly.pdbx_seq_one_letter_code
_entity_poly.pdbx_strand_id
1 'polypeptide(L)'
;MTQCNGSLALDIWRLSHDLETQRSVGSSNIVLQLMMPLVAPGNTLLLNIAEEAVKIDEGEAVVMDDSFENYLQVAPEDDSSEADLKAPTIILHAQLCHPDFHARALSLPAKKCKKTSSR
;
A
#
# COMPACT_ATOMS: atom_id res chain seq x y z
N MET A 1 0.04 -15.52 -14.17
CA MET A 1 0.62 -14.28 -14.72
C MET A 1 -0.34 -13.16 -14.41
N THR A 2 -0.12 -12.45 -13.30
CA THR A 2 -0.92 -11.29 -12.93
C THR A 2 -0.45 -10.13 -13.81
N GLN A 3 -1.22 -9.77 -14.84
CA GLN A 3 -0.90 -8.62 -15.68
C GLN A 3 -1.24 -7.36 -14.90
N CYS A 4 -0.27 -6.45 -14.82
CA CYS A 4 -0.45 -5.11 -14.32
C CYS A 4 -1.21 -4.28 -15.38
N ASN A 5 -2.53 -4.46 -15.43
CA ASN A 5 -3.41 -3.86 -16.44
C ASN A 5 -3.72 -2.38 -16.15
N GLY A 6 -2.71 -1.56 -15.80
CA GLY A 6 -2.86 -0.11 -15.65
C GLY A 6 -3.93 0.39 -14.65
N SER A 7 -4.59 -0.51 -13.92
CA SER A 7 -5.62 -0.18 -12.94
C SER A 7 -4.95 0.05 -11.60
N LEU A 8 -4.98 1.31 -11.15
CA LEU A 8 -4.71 1.67 -9.76
C LEU A 8 -5.88 1.14 -8.92
N ALA A 9 -5.62 0.15 -8.06
CA ALA A 9 -6.56 -0.20 -7.00
C ALA A 9 -6.31 0.74 -5.83
N LEU A 10 -7.34 1.46 -5.40
CA LEU A 10 -7.27 2.46 -4.34
C LEU A 10 -8.35 2.15 -3.31
N ASP A 11 -7.93 1.99 -2.07
CA ASP A 11 -8.76 1.60 -0.94
C ASP A 11 -8.49 2.53 0.25
N ILE A 12 -9.47 2.61 1.16
CA ILE A 12 -9.33 3.33 2.43
C ILE A 12 -9.30 2.31 3.55
N TRP A 13 -8.23 2.32 4.34
CA TRP A 13 -8.12 1.51 5.53
C TRP A 13 -8.50 2.34 6.74
N ARG A 14 -9.34 1.77 7.61
CA ARG A 14 -9.73 2.39 8.88
C ARG A 14 -9.29 1.47 10.00
N LEU A 15 -8.35 1.93 10.81
CA LEU A 15 -7.73 1.17 11.88
C LEU A 15 -8.07 1.78 13.24
N SER A 16 -8.19 0.92 14.25
CA SER A 16 -8.30 1.32 15.65
C SER A 16 -6.91 1.62 16.22
N HIS A 17 -6.86 2.33 17.35
CA HIS A 17 -5.63 2.49 18.13
C HIS A 17 -5.12 1.13 18.63
N ASP A 18 -3.82 1.08 18.95
CA ASP A 18 -3.13 -0.09 19.52
C ASP A 18 -3.37 -1.36 18.69
N LEU A 19 -3.41 -1.19 17.37
CA LEU A 19 -3.62 -2.27 16.41
C LEU A 19 -2.28 -2.62 15.75
N GLU A 20 -1.96 -3.91 15.76
CA GLU A 20 -0.97 -4.49 14.89
C GLU A 20 -1.68 -5.37 13.85
N THR A 21 -1.43 -5.12 12.56
CA THR A 21 -1.93 -6.01 11.52
C THR A 21 -1.15 -7.31 11.52
N GLN A 22 -1.77 -8.40 11.09
CA GLN A 22 -1.04 -9.65 10.91
C GLN A 22 0.12 -9.47 9.93
N ARG A 23 1.26 -10.08 10.25
CA ARG A 23 2.41 -10.17 9.34
C ARG A 23 2.01 -10.80 8.02
N SER A 24 2.42 -10.15 6.94
CA SER A 24 2.03 -10.54 5.59
C SER A 24 3.22 -10.50 4.64
N VAL A 25 3.15 -11.33 3.61
CA VAL A 25 4.06 -11.30 2.47
C VAL A 25 3.20 -11.24 1.22
N GLY A 26 3.43 -10.21 0.42
CA GLY A 26 2.80 -10.00 -0.88
C GLY A 26 3.05 -11.16 -1.81
N SER A 27 2.05 -11.45 -2.65
CA SER A 27 2.12 -12.60 -3.56
C SER A 27 3.03 -12.40 -4.78
N SER A 28 3.51 -11.17 -5.02
CA SER A 28 4.33 -10.83 -6.18
C SER A 28 5.08 -9.51 -6.00
N ASN A 29 6.31 -9.44 -6.50
CA ASN A 29 7.14 -8.24 -6.56
C ASN A 29 6.85 -7.30 -7.75
N ILE A 30 5.76 -7.57 -8.50
CA ILE A 30 5.37 -6.72 -9.64
C ILE A 30 4.45 -5.57 -9.21
N VAL A 31 3.94 -5.62 -7.97
CA VAL A 31 3.08 -4.60 -7.36
C VAL A 31 3.85 -3.98 -6.20
N LEU A 32 3.75 -2.67 -6.07
CA LEU A 32 4.21 -1.90 -4.92
C LEU A 32 2.99 -1.40 -4.15
N GLN A 33 3.09 -1.31 -2.83
CA GLN A 33 2.04 -0.74 -2.00
C GLN A 33 2.38 0.71 -1.67
N LEU A 34 1.41 1.61 -1.80
CA LEU A 34 1.47 2.97 -1.30
C LEU A 34 0.57 3.09 -0.08
N MET A 35 1.10 3.69 0.98
CA MET A 35 0.37 3.98 2.21
C MET A 35 0.57 5.44 2.59
N MET A 36 -0.53 6.14 2.86
CA MET A 36 -0.51 7.53 3.32
C MET A 36 -1.56 7.73 4.42
N PRO A 37 -1.17 7.98 5.68
CA PRO A 37 -2.10 8.35 6.72
C PRO A 37 -2.76 9.68 6.35
N LEU A 38 -4.08 9.67 6.25
CA LEU A 38 -4.89 10.86 6.02
C LEU A 38 -5.29 11.53 7.33
N VAL A 39 -5.51 10.71 8.36
CA VAL A 39 -5.96 11.12 9.70
C VAL A 39 -5.33 10.13 10.69
N ALA A 40 -4.46 10.60 11.59
CA ALA A 40 -3.82 9.78 12.63
C ALA A 40 -3.73 10.53 13.98
N PRO A 41 -4.87 10.94 14.57
CA PRO A 41 -4.89 11.74 15.78
C PRO A 41 -4.30 10.97 16.97
N GLY A 42 -3.24 11.52 17.58
CA GLY A 42 -2.57 10.90 18.73
C GLY A 42 -2.00 9.51 18.46
N ASN A 43 -1.81 9.15 17.19
CA ASN A 43 -1.25 7.87 16.79
C ASN A 43 -0.12 8.09 15.79
N THR A 44 0.99 7.41 16.01
CA THR A 44 2.05 7.23 15.04
C THR A 44 1.80 5.94 14.27
N LEU A 45 1.91 6.01 12.94
CA LEU A 45 1.89 4.83 12.09
C LEU A 45 3.32 4.32 11.88
N LEU A 46 3.55 3.06 12.23
CA LEU A 46 4.83 2.38 12.00
C LEU A 46 4.62 1.26 10.99
N LEU A 47 5.33 1.35 9.88
CA LEU A 47 5.40 0.31 8.87
C LEU A 47 6.69 -0.48 9.08
N ASN A 48 6.55 -1.74 9.49
CA ASN A 48 7.66 -2.65 9.70
C ASN A 48 7.83 -3.48 8.43
N ILE A 49 9.01 -3.44 7.82
CA ILE A 49 9.36 -4.18 6.60
C ILE A 49 10.69 -4.87 6.84
N ALA A 50 10.71 -6.21 6.75
CA ALA A 50 11.85 -7.03 7.12
C ALA A 50 12.40 -6.69 8.52
N GLU A 51 13.55 -6.03 8.60
CA GLU A 51 14.23 -5.64 9.84
C GLU A 51 14.17 -4.12 10.12
N GLU A 52 13.47 -3.36 9.28
CA GLU A 52 13.38 -1.91 9.38
C GLU A 52 11.98 -1.46 9.80
N ALA A 53 11.92 -0.44 10.66
CA ALA A 53 10.69 0.21 11.07
C ALA A 53 10.69 1.65 10.51
N VAL A 54 9.68 1.96 9.70
CA VAL A 54 9.51 3.27 9.06
C VAL A 54 8.31 3.96 9.71
N LYS A 55 8.55 5.13 10.31
CA LYS A 55 7.47 6.02 10.75
C LYS A 55 6.86 6.71 9.53
N ILE A 56 5.53 6.71 9.46
CA ILE A 56 4.78 7.42 8.41
C ILE A 56 3.97 8.53 9.07
N ASP A 57 4.33 9.78 8.73
CA ASP A 57 3.64 10.97 9.21
C ASP A 57 2.35 11.23 8.43
N GLU A 58 1.40 11.94 9.05
CA GLU A 58 0.16 12.32 8.39
C GLU A 58 0.43 13.19 7.15
N GLY A 59 -0.19 12.84 6.02
CA GLY A 59 0.02 13.49 4.73
C GLY A 59 1.25 13.06 3.96
N GLU A 60 2.16 12.29 4.58
CA GLU A 60 3.33 11.72 3.91
C GLU A 60 3.02 10.32 3.38
N ALA A 61 3.49 10.04 2.16
CA ALA A 61 3.27 8.76 1.50
C ALA A 61 4.54 7.93 1.49
N VAL A 62 4.43 6.67 1.91
CA VAL A 62 5.48 5.66 1.76
C VAL A 62 5.08 4.68 0.68
N VAL A 63 6.06 4.30 -0.15
CA VAL A 63 5.92 3.23 -1.13
C VAL A 63 6.83 2.09 -0.71
N MET A 64 6.27 0.88 -0.63
CA MET A 64 7.00 -0.32 -0.27
C MET A 64 6.80 -1.44 -1.28
N ASP A 65 7.78 -2.33 -1.36
CA ASP A 65 7.65 -3.64 -1.99
C ASP A 65 7.11 -4.62 -0.93
N ASP A 66 5.86 -5.05 -1.10
CA ASP A 66 5.22 -5.96 -0.15
C ASP A 66 5.70 -7.41 -0.30
N SER A 67 6.57 -7.72 -1.26
CA SER A 67 7.16 -9.05 -1.39
C SER A 67 8.13 -9.41 -0.26
N PHE A 68 8.48 -8.44 0.58
CA PHE A 68 9.14 -8.65 1.87
C PHE A 68 8.11 -8.80 2.99
N GLU A 69 8.43 -9.57 4.04
CA GLU A 69 7.56 -9.67 5.22
C GLU A 69 7.35 -8.29 5.84
N ASN A 70 6.08 -7.89 5.99
CA ASN A 70 5.71 -6.59 6.50
C ASN A 70 4.46 -6.65 7.38
N TYR A 71 4.33 -5.65 8.25
CA TYR A 71 3.13 -5.39 9.03
C TYR A 71 3.06 -3.93 9.45
N LEU A 72 1.83 -3.46 9.67
CA LEU A 72 1.54 -2.12 10.12
C LEU A 72 1.19 -2.13 11.60
N GLN A 73 1.71 -1.16 12.35
CA GLN A 73 1.43 -0.94 13.75
C GLN A 73 0.93 0.50 13.95
N VAL A 74 -0.20 0.66 14.62
CA VAL A 74 -0.75 1.94 15.08
C VAL A 74 -0.35 2.11 16.55
N ALA A 75 0.67 2.93 16.80
CA ALA A 75 1.19 3.15 18.14
C ALA A 75 0.69 4.49 18.70
N PRO A 76 0.19 4.54 19.96
CA PRO A 76 -0.19 5.80 20.59
C PRO A 76 1.03 6.70 20.79
N GLU A 77 0.88 8.02 20.62
CA GLU A 77 1.93 8.98 21.00
C GLU A 77 1.85 9.31 22.49
N ASP A 78 2.99 9.54 23.13
CA ASP A 78 3.10 9.70 24.60
C ASP A 78 2.21 10.82 25.18
N ASP A 79 1.97 11.89 24.41
CA ASP A 79 1.20 13.07 24.83
C ASP A 79 -0.26 13.08 24.31
N SER A 80 -0.76 11.95 23.83
CA SER A 80 -2.10 11.87 23.20
C SER A 80 -3.23 11.91 24.23
N SER A 81 -4.30 12.64 23.92
CA SER A 81 -5.50 12.61 24.76
C SER A 81 -6.32 11.32 24.55
N GLU A 82 -7.13 10.92 25.53
CA GLU A 82 -8.06 9.80 25.35
C GLU A 82 -9.02 9.99 24.17
N ALA A 83 -9.36 11.24 23.83
CA ALA A 83 -10.24 11.55 22.73
C ALA A 83 -9.54 11.26 21.38
N ASP A 84 -8.25 11.59 21.29
CA ASP A 84 -7.42 11.33 20.10
C ASP A 84 -7.26 9.83 19.88
N LEU A 85 -6.94 9.08 20.94
CA LEU A 85 -6.80 7.62 20.86
C LEU A 85 -8.11 6.92 20.45
N LYS A 86 -9.28 7.46 20.81
CA LYS A 86 -10.58 6.91 20.39
C LYS A 86 -10.93 7.22 18.93
N ALA A 87 -10.29 8.22 18.32
CA ALA A 87 -10.54 8.55 16.93
C ALA A 87 -9.86 7.53 16.00
N PRO A 88 -10.50 7.19 14.86
CA PRO A 88 -9.95 6.20 13.96
C PRO A 88 -8.74 6.75 13.20
N THR A 89 -7.75 5.89 12.99
CA THR A 89 -6.68 6.17 12.02
C THR A 89 -7.18 5.79 10.63
N ILE A 90 -7.08 6.72 9.67
CA ILE A 90 -7.53 6.56 8.28
C ILE A 90 -6.31 6.62 7.37
N ILE A 91 -6.16 5.61 6.53
CA ILE A 91 -5.02 5.48 5.62
C ILE A 91 -5.54 5.33 4.20
N LEU A 92 -4.99 6.13 3.29
CA LEU A 92 -5.08 5.90 1.87
C LEU A 92 -4.12 4.77 1.51
N HIS A 93 -4.66 3.69 0.96
CA HIS A 93 -3.90 2.54 0.51
C HIS A 93 -4.06 2.38 -1.00
N ALA A 94 -2.97 2.16 -1.73
CA ALA A 94 -3.05 1.93 -3.16
C ALA A 94 -2.02 0.91 -3.66
N GLN A 95 -2.42 0.15 -4.68
CA GLN A 95 -1.56 -0.80 -5.37
C GLN A 95 -1.02 -0.19 -6.66
N LEU A 96 0.30 -0.07 -6.75
CA LEU A 96 1.02 0.49 -7.88
C LEU A 96 1.72 -0.61 -8.66
N CYS A 97 1.82 -0.47 -9.98
CA CYS A 97 2.67 -1.37 -10.76
C CYS A 97 4.14 -1.00 -10.58
N HIS A 98 4.99 -2.00 -10.36
CA HIS A 98 6.42 -1.79 -10.26
C HIS A 98 6.96 -1.19 -11.57
N PRO A 99 7.73 -0.08 -11.52
CA PRO A 99 8.08 0.73 -12.69
C PRO A 99 8.81 -0.07 -13.79
N ASP A 100 9.68 -0.98 -13.40
CA ASP A 100 10.41 -1.86 -14.33
C ASP A 100 9.49 -2.77 -15.18
N PHE A 101 8.32 -3.14 -14.66
CA PHE A 101 7.36 -3.97 -15.37
C PHE A 101 6.40 -3.14 -16.23
N HIS A 102 6.13 -1.89 -15.84
CA HIS A 102 5.37 -0.95 -16.65
C HIS A 102 6.13 -0.53 -17.92
N ALA A 103 7.45 -0.31 -17.82
CA ALA A 103 8.29 0.05 -18.96
C ALA A 103 8.38 -1.07 -20.02
N ARG A 104 8.34 -2.34 -19.59
CA ARG A 104 8.32 -3.50 -20.50
C ARG A 104 6.97 -3.67 -21.23
N ALA A 105 5.85 -3.36 -20.59
CA ALA A 105 4.53 -3.43 -21.24
C ALA A 105 4.38 -2.40 -22.37
N LEU A 106 4.93 -1.19 -22.20
CA LEU A 106 4.88 -0.12 -23.21
C LEU A 106 5.85 -0.33 -24.39
N SER A 107 6.89 -1.15 -24.22
CA SER A 107 7.90 -1.44 -25.25
C SER A 107 7.62 -2.70 -26.07
N LEU A 108 6.59 -3.48 -25.71
CA LEU A 108 6.15 -4.59 -26.55
C LEU A 108 5.32 -4.05 -27.73
N PRO A 109 5.67 -4.39 -28.99
CA PRO A 109 4.88 -3.97 -30.13
C PRO A 109 3.46 -4.51 -29.99
N ALA A 110 2.48 -3.61 -30.05
CA ALA A 110 1.07 -3.97 -29.99
C ALA A 110 0.79 -5.09 -30.98
N LYS A 111 0.55 -6.32 -30.48
CA LYS A 111 0.15 -7.43 -31.33
C LYS A 111 -1.16 -7.04 -31.99
N LYS A 112 -1.14 -6.84 -33.32
CA LYS A 112 -2.34 -6.60 -34.12
C LYS A 112 -3.35 -7.69 -33.80
N CYS A 113 -4.44 -7.34 -33.11
CA CYS A 113 -5.61 -8.21 -32.98
C CYS A 113 -6.12 -8.51 -34.40
N LYS A 114 -5.84 -9.72 -34.89
CA LYS A 114 -6.35 -10.21 -36.16
C LYS A 114 -7.83 -10.49 -35.93
N LYS A 115 -8.72 -9.61 -36.41
CA LYS A 115 -10.16 -9.86 -36.46
C LYS A 115 -10.40 -11.14 -37.26
N THR A 116 -10.64 -12.26 -36.58
CA THR A 116 -11.22 -13.44 -37.21
C THR A 116 -12.72 -13.16 -37.36
N SER A 117 -13.09 -12.66 -38.54
CA SER A 117 -14.47 -12.60 -38.99
C SER A 117 -14.92 -14.02 -39.30
N SER A 118 -15.69 -14.63 -38.40
CA SER A 118 -16.41 -15.88 -38.68
C SER A 118 -17.62 -15.55 -39.56
N ARG A 119 -17.67 -16.16 -40.75
CA ARG A 119 -18.89 -16.28 -41.56
C ARG A 119 -19.58 -17.59 -41.22
#